data_AF-A0A9W6QKP8-F1
#
_entry.id   AF-A0A9W6QKP8-F1
#
_cell.length_a   1.000
_cell.length_b   1.000
_cell.length_c   1.000
_cell.angle_alpha   90.00
_cell.angle_beta   90.00
_cell.angle_gamma   90.00
#
_symmetry.space_group_name_H-M   'P 1'
#
loop_
_entity.id
_entity.type
_entity.pdbx_description
1 polymer ?
#
loop_
_entity_poly.entity_id
_entity_poly.type
_entity_poly.pdbx_seq_one_letter_code
_entity_poly.pdbx_strand_id
1 'polypeptide(L)'
;MSDPSHARIKADTDNCPTIPRDPKAIGGLISTMQMDALDLIVDIREYDPAMLWGRLNRWRTEDPLRLIACTVALAAMCNPDAPARDALAWLDSAQPGADHLRALTPGTPPRNKKRPSDWSNRPITAQQTTLLHQLIDEGRLTYRTIAERVGCSDKTVRRHALARQAAA
;
A
#
# COMPACT_ATOMS: atom_id res chain seq x y z
N MET A 1 7.12 -26.97 -19.53
CA MET A 1 7.53 -26.26 -18.31
C MET A 1 6.34 -25.46 -17.83
N SER A 2 5.76 -25.80 -16.68
CA SER A 2 4.62 -25.06 -16.11
C SER A 2 5.10 -23.70 -15.61
N ASP A 3 4.37 -22.63 -15.96
CA ASP A 3 4.66 -21.27 -15.53
C ASP A 3 4.65 -21.20 -13.98
N PRO A 4 5.74 -20.73 -13.33
CA PRO A 4 5.79 -20.57 -11.88
C PRO A 4 4.67 -19.65 -11.32
N SER A 5 4.03 -18.82 -12.16
CA SER A 5 2.86 -18.02 -11.77
C SER A 5 1.64 -18.90 -11.41
N HIS A 6 1.36 -19.94 -12.21
CA HIS A 6 0.23 -20.84 -11.99
C HIS A 6 0.39 -21.68 -10.72
N ALA A 7 1.61 -22.11 -10.41
CA ALA A 7 1.91 -22.84 -9.18
C ALA A 7 1.63 -22.00 -7.92
N ARG A 8 1.93 -20.70 -7.97
CA ARG A 8 1.65 -19.77 -6.85
C ARG A 8 0.16 -19.51 -6.69
N ILE A 9 -0.56 -19.23 -7.78
CA ILE A 9 -2.01 -19.02 -7.74
C ILE A 9 -2.72 -20.23 -7.13
N LYS A 10 -2.31 -21.45 -7.52
CA LYS A 10 -2.87 -22.67 -6.94
C LYS A 10 -2.57 -22.76 -5.44
N ALA A 11 -1.33 -22.53 -5.02
CA ALA A 11 -0.94 -22.57 -3.61
C ALA A 11 -1.73 -21.55 -2.77
N ASP A 12 -1.92 -20.32 -3.27
CA ASP A 12 -2.71 -19.29 -2.59
C ASP A 12 -4.19 -19.67 -2.50
N THR A 13 -4.74 -20.27 -3.57
CA THR A 13 -6.13 -20.76 -3.60
C THR A 13 -6.35 -21.90 -2.62
N ASP A 14 -5.41 -22.85 -2.53
CA ASP A 14 -5.48 -24.00 -1.62
C ASP A 14 -5.43 -23.58 -0.13
N ASN A 15 -4.88 -22.40 0.17
CA ASN A 15 -4.83 -21.83 1.52
C ASN A 15 -5.97 -20.84 1.82
N CYS A 16 -6.85 -20.56 0.85
CA CYS A 16 -7.96 -19.65 1.05
C CYS A 16 -8.96 -20.27 2.04
N PRO A 17 -9.31 -19.59 3.14
CA PRO A 17 -10.30 -20.11 4.07
C PRO A 17 -11.65 -20.26 3.38
N THR A 18 -12.43 -21.26 3.80
CA THR A 18 -13.75 -21.52 3.21
C THR A 18 -14.68 -20.34 3.43
N ILE A 19 -14.94 -19.57 2.37
CA ILE A 19 -15.92 -18.49 2.38
C ILE A 19 -17.33 -19.12 2.30
N PRO A 20 -18.28 -18.73 3.16
CA PRO A 20 -19.67 -19.16 3.04
C PRO A 20 -20.19 -18.91 1.62
N ARG A 21 -21.00 -19.84 1.08
CA ARG A 21 -21.63 -19.67 -0.25
C ARG A 21 -23.09 -19.21 -0.17
N ASP A 22 -23.68 -19.31 1.01
CA ASP A 22 -25.04 -18.84 1.25
C ASP A 22 -25.07 -17.30 1.22
N PRO A 23 -25.93 -16.66 0.42
CA PRO A 23 -25.97 -15.20 0.29
C PRO A 23 -26.21 -14.46 1.61
N LYS A 24 -27.01 -15.04 2.53
CA LYS A 24 -27.29 -14.42 3.82
C LYS A 24 -26.07 -14.50 4.74
N ALA A 25 -25.39 -15.65 4.78
CA ALA A 25 -24.15 -15.82 5.51
C ALA A 25 -23.02 -14.93 4.97
N ILE A 26 -22.91 -14.79 3.63
CA ILE A 26 -21.96 -13.86 2.99
C ILE A 26 -22.27 -12.43 3.37
N GLY A 27 -23.54 -12.01 3.29
CA GLY A 27 -23.95 -10.66 3.64
C GLY A 27 -23.59 -10.30 5.09
N GLY A 28 -23.88 -11.21 6.03
CA GLY A 28 -23.50 -11.05 7.44
C GLY A 28 -21.98 -10.94 7.62
N LEU A 29 -21.20 -11.81 6.96
CA LEU A 29 -19.75 -11.78 7.00
C LEU A 29 -19.19 -10.44 6.47
N ILE A 30 -19.67 -9.97 5.32
CA ILE A 30 -19.24 -8.69 4.74
C ILE A 30 -19.53 -7.52 5.68
N SER A 31 -20.71 -7.49 6.30
CA SER A 31 -21.05 -6.44 7.27
C SER A 31 -20.13 -6.46 8.49
N THR A 32 -19.85 -7.64 9.05
CA THR A 32 -18.90 -7.79 10.16
C THR A 32 -17.50 -7.33 9.77
N MET A 33 -17.02 -7.74 8.59
CA MET A 33 -15.72 -7.32 8.05
C MET A 33 -15.59 -5.80 7.92
N GLN A 34 -16.65 -5.14 7.44
CA GLN A 34 -16.69 -3.69 7.30
C GLN A 34 -16.67 -2.99 8.66
N MET A 35 -17.46 -3.47 9.63
CA MET A 35 -17.48 -2.92 10.99
C MET A 35 -16.11 -3.07 11.66
N ASP A 36 -15.51 -4.25 11.58
CA ASP A 36 -14.17 -4.51 12.16
C ASP A 36 -13.08 -3.62 11.55
N ALA A 37 -13.14 -3.38 10.23
CA ALA A 37 -12.21 -2.48 9.55
C ALA A 37 -12.41 -1.02 9.98
N LEU A 38 -13.65 -0.56 10.12
CA LEU A 38 -13.96 0.78 10.62
C LEU A 38 -13.51 0.96 12.07
N ASP A 39 -13.81 -0.02 12.93
CA ASP A 39 -13.38 -0.03 14.32
C ASP A 39 -11.85 0.02 14.42
N LEU A 40 -11.13 -0.74 13.58
CA LEU A 40 -9.67 -0.69 13.58
C LEU A 40 -9.13 0.67 13.13
N ILE A 41 -9.78 1.34 12.17
CA ILE A 41 -9.41 2.70 11.75
C ILE A 41 -9.60 3.69 12.92
N VAL A 42 -10.65 3.53 13.72
CA VAL A 42 -10.88 4.33 14.93
C VAL A 42 -9.82 4.02 15.97
N ASP A 43 -9.57 2.75 16.25
CA ASP A 43 -8.56 2.29 17.21
C ASP A 43 -7.16 2.85 16.91
N ILE A 44 -6.76 2.87 15.63
CA ILE A 44 -5.46 3.42 15.21
C ILE A 44 -5.32 4.91 15.59
N ARG A 45 -6.43 5.65 15.66
CA ARG A 45 -6.44 7.08 15.99
C ARG A 45 -6.52 7.32 17.49
N GLU A 46 -7.11 6.40 18.24
CA GLU A 46 -7.46 6.59 19.65
C GLU A 46 -6.57 5.82 20.62
N TYR A 47 -6.01 4.67 20.21
CA TYR A 47 -5.28 3.78 21.10
C TYR A 47 -3.77 3.97 20.98
N ASP A 48 -3.08 3.70 22.10
CA ASP A 48 -1.64 3.54 22.10
C ASP A 48 -1.23 2.36 21.18
N PRO A 49 -0.14 2.49 20.41
CA PRO A 49 0.33 1.41 19.53
C PRO A 49 0.45 0.05 20.24
N ALA A 50 0.96 0.00 21.48
CA ALA A 50 1.10 -1.26 22.21
C ALA A 50 -0.25 -1.92 22.51
N MET A 51 -1.30 -1.13 22.79
CA MET A 51 -2.66 -1.64 22.98
C MET A 51 -3.24 -2.19 21.68
N LEU A 52 -3.02 -1.49 20.56
CA LEU A 52 -3.43 -1.95 19.24
C LEU A 52 -2.76 -3.29 18.88
N TRP A 53 -1.45 -3.40 19.10
CA TRP A 53 -0.70 -4.65 18.92
C TRP A 53 -1.27 -5.78 19.78
N GLY A 54 -1.55 -5.52 21.06
CA GLY A 54 -2.18 -6.49 21.95
C GLY A 54 -3.55 -6.95 21.45
N ARG A 55 -4.39 -6.02 20.98
CA ARG A 55 -5.73 -6.31 20.42
C ARG A 55 -5.65 -7.22 19.20
N LEU A 56 -4.78 -6.89 18.25
CA LEU A 56 -4.59 -7.69 17.03
C LEU A 56 -4.02 -9.08 17.34
N ASN A 57 -3.10 -9.19 18.29
CA ASN A 57 -2.59 -10.48 18.73
C ASN A 57 -3.67 -11.35 19.41
N ARG A 58 -4.57 -10.72 20.17
CA ARG A 58 -5.74 -11.40 20.73
C ARG A 58 -6.69 -11.87 19.63
N TRP A 59 -7.01 -11.02 18.64
CA TRP A 59 -7.85 -11.41 17.49
C TRP A 59 -7.28 -12.63 16.77
N ARG A 60 -5.97 -12.66 16.49
CA ARG A 60 -5.30 -13.82 15.90
C ARG A 60 -5.56 -15.11 16.68
N THR A 61 -5.61 -15.02 18.02
CA THR A 61 -5.74 -16.19 18.90
C THR A 61 -7.20 -16.64 19.03
N GLU A 62 -8.12 -15.69 19.14
CA GLU A 62 -9.56 -15.96 19.34
C GLU A 62 -10.27 -16.30 18.03
N ASP A 63 -10.01 -15.53 16.98
CA ASP A 63 -10.63 -15.68 15.66
C ASP A 63 -9.66 -15.22 14.56
N PRO A 64 -8.80 -16.14 14.06
CA PRO A 64 -7.84 -15.79 13.01
C PRO A 64 -8.52 -15.42 11.68
N LEU A 65 -9.74 -15.91 11.41
CA LEU A 65 -10.47 -15.56 10.20
C LEU A 65 -10.89 -14.10 10.21
N ARG A 66 -11.28 -13.58 11.37
CA ARG A 66 -11.57 -12.15 11.56
C ARG A 66 -10.40 -11.25 11.12
N LEU A 67 -9.17 -11.62 11.48
CA LEU A 67 -7.98 -10.82 11.12
C LEU A 67 -7.73 -10.83 9.60
N ILE A 68 -7.85 -11.99 8.95
CA ILE A 68 -7.72 -12.11 7.49
C ILE A 68 -8.81 -11.27 6.81
N ALA A 69 -10.05 -11.41 7.27
CA ALA A 69 -11.20 -10.76 6.67
C ALA A 69 -11.15 -9.22 6.87
N CYS A 70 -10.77 -8.75 8.04
CA CYS A 70 -10.54 -7.32 8.32
C CYS A 70 -9.42 -6.75 7.42
N THR A 71 -8.32 -7.48 7.21
CA THR A 71 -7.24 -7.06 6.31
C THR A 71 -7.72 -6.90 4.88
N VAL A 72 -8.52 -7.85 4.37
CA VAL A 72 -9.13 -7.78 3.03
C VAL A 72 -10.10 -6.60 2.95
N ALA A 73 -10.91 -6.36 3.97
CA ALA A 73 -11.84 -5.23 4.01
C ALA A 73 -11.12 -3.88 3.98
N LEU A 74 -10.05 -3.71 4.77
CA LEU A 74 -9.22 -2.50 4.75
C LEU A 74 -8.61 -2.25 3.37
N ALA A 75 -8.10 -3.30 2.71
CA ALA A 75 -7.60 -3.20 1.34
C ALA A 75 -8.70 -2.82 0.34
N ALA A 76 -9.90 -3.38 0.50
CA ALA A 76 -11.06 -3.08 -0.35
C ALA A 76 -11.63 -1.68 -0.13
N MET A 77 -11.38 -1.06 1.02
CA MET A 77 -11.73 0.34 1.29
C MET A 77 -10.79 1.32 0.58
N CYS A 78 -9.62 0.88 0.11
CA CYS A 78 -8.75 1.69 -0.73
C CYS A 78 -9.34 1.83 -2.15
N ASN A 79 -9.28 3.04 -2.71
CA ASN A 79 -9.64 3.25 -4.11
C ASN A 79 -8.65 2.45 -5.01
N PRO A 80 -9.11 1.48 -5.82
CA PRO A 80 -8.21 0.68 -6.67
C PRO A 80 -7.50 1.50 -7.75
N ASP A 81 -8.04 2.67 -8.10
CA ASP A 81 -7.44 3.60 -9.07
C ASP A 81 -6.42 4.55 -8.43
N ALA A 82 -6.34 4.58 -7.10
CA ALA A 82 -5.34 5.36 -6.39
C ALA A 82 -3.99 4.63 -6.39
N PRO A 83 -2.86 5.34 -6.56
CA PRO A 83 -1.55 4.72 -6.48
C PRO A 83 -1.30 4.20 -5.06
N ALA A 84 -0.72 3.00 -4.94
CA ALA A 84 -0.50 2.32 -3.65
C ALA A 84 0.27 3.15 -2.61
N ARG A 85 1.11 4.10 -3.03
CA ARG A 85 1.82 5.04 -2.14
C ARG A 85 0.86 5.88 -1.28
N ASP A 86 -0.34 6.17 -1.79
CA ASP A 86 -1.32 6.99 -1.07
C ASP A 86 -1.87 6.22 0.13
N ALA A 87 -1.85 4.88 0.10
CA ALA A 87 -2.16 4.02 1.25
C ALA A 87 -1.02 3.96 2.29
N LEU A 88 0.22 4.29 1.90
CA LEU A 88 1.40 4.27 2.78
C LEU A 88 1.65 5.61 3.49
N ALA A 89 0.92 6.67 3.14
CA ALA A 89 1.13 8.03 3.66
C ALA A 89 1.11 8.12 5.19
N TRP A 90 0.37 7.24 5.87
CA TRP A 90 0.35 7.19 7.33
C TRP A 90 1.64 6.60 7.93
N LEU A 91 2.18 5.53 7.34
CA LEU A 91 3.43 4.90 7.77
C LEU A 91 4.64 5.83 7.55
N ASP A 92 4.63 6.61 6.47
CA ASP A 92 5.62 7.65 6.22
C ASP A 92 5.64 8.71 7.34
N SER A 93 4.49 9.00 7.95
CA SER A 93 4.35 9.97 9.04
C SER A 93 4.73 9.42 10.42
N ALA A 94 4.82 8.10 10.55
CA ALA A 94 5.12 7.39 11.80
C ALA A 94 6.60 6.99 11.93
N GLN A 95 7.44 7.25 10.91
CA GLN A 95 8.88 6.99 11.01
C GLN A 95 9.56 7.93 12.02
N PRO A 96 10.43 7.42 12.91
CA PRO A 96 11.22 8.26 13.80
C PRO A 96 12.10 9.21 12.97
N GLY A 97 11.91 10.53 13.14
CA GLY A 97 12.57 11.57 12.36
C GLY A 97 11.66 12.34 11.38
N ALA A 98 10.39 11.94 11.23
CA ALA A 98 9.41 12.64 10.40
C ALA A 98 8.90 13.98 10.99
N ASP A 99 9.27 14.30 12.24
CA ASP A 99 8.87 15.54 12.94
C ASP A 99 9.37 16.82 12.25
N HIS A 100 10.32 16.74 11.33
CA HIS A 100 10.79 17.91 10.58
C HIS A 100 9.94 18.24 9.34
N LEU A 101 8.99 17.40 8.96
CA LEU A 101 8.16 17.59 7.75
C LEU A 101 6.69 17.92 8.04
N ARG A 102 6.27 17.94 9.31
CA ARG A 102 4.87 18.20 9.73
C ARG A 102 4.49 19.68 9.90
N ALA A 103 5.37 20.63 9.60
CA ALA A 103 5.10 22.05 9.79
C ALA A 103 4.18 22.70 8.73
N LEU A 104 3.61 21.97 7.76
CA LEU A 104 2.82 22.58 6.67
C LEU A 104 1.46 21.87 6.41
N THR A 105 0.58 22.06 7.39
CA THR A 105 -0.87 22.41 7.34
C THR A 105 -1.98 21.54 6.67
N PRO A 106 -3.23 21.61 7.23
CA PRO A 106 -4.43 20.87 6.79
C PRO A 106 -5.44 21.71 5.95
N GLY A 107 -6.29 21.05 5.12
CA GLY A 107 -7.53 21.63 4.55
C GLY A 107 -7.93 21.18 3.11
N THR A 108 -8.91 20.25 3.04
CA THR A 108 -9.98 19.98 2.02
C THR A 108 -9.69 19.73 0.50
N PRO A 109 -10.28 18.67 -0.13
CA PRO A 109 -10.17 18.32 -1.58
C PRO A 109 -11.43 18.79 -2.38
N PRO A 110 -11.68 18.47 -3.69
CA PRO A 110 -10.89 17.85 -4.78
C PRO A 110 -10.95 18.64 -6.13
N ARG A 111 -10.51 17.98 -7.23
CA ARG A 111 -10.93 18.15 -8.65
C ARG A 111 -9.95 18.86 -9.60
N ASN A 112 -9.23 18.01 -10.35
CA ASN A 112 -8.63 18.22 -11.68
C ASN A 112 -7.93 19.57 -11.91
N LYS A 113 -6.62 19.68 -11.64
CA LYS A 113 -5.75 20.73 -12.23
C LYS A 113 -4.27 20.39 -12.03
N LYS A 114 -3.59 20.11 -13.16
CA LYS A 114 -2.14 20.15 -13.43
C LYS A 114 -1.23 19.37 -12.46
N ARG A 115 -0.46 18.43 -13.00
CA ARG A 115 0.65 17.75 -12.30
C ARG A 115 1.44 18.78 -11.47
N PRO A 116 1.76 18.50 -10.19
CA PRO A 116 2.49 19.46 -9.36
C PRO A 116 3.79 19.85 -10.07
N SER A 117 3.98 21.15 -10.30
CA SER A 117 5.20 21.71 -10.90
C SER A 117 6.48 21.38 -10.11
N ASP A 118 6.33 20.86 -8.89
CA ASP A 118 7.42 20.65 -7.93
C ASP A 118 8.13 19.30 -8.03
N TRP A 119 7.69 18.39 -8.92
CA TRP A 119 8.34 17.07 -9.05
C TRP A 119 9.72 17.14 -9.71
N SER A 120 10.07 18.26 -10.35
CA SER A 120 11.36 18.43 -11.04
C SER A 120 12.54 18.69 -10.11
N ASN A 121 12.31 19.15 -8.87
CA ASN A 121 13.37 19.58 -7.96
C ASN A 121 13.42 18.85 -6.61
N ARG A 122 12.59 17.84 -6.37
CA ARG A 122 12.69 17.07 -5.12
C ARG A 122 13.87 16.09 -5.18
N PRO A 123 14.80 16.14 -4.21
CA PRO A 123 15.86 15.16 -4.12
C PRO A 123 15.27 13.77 -3.85
N ILE A 124 15.74 12.79 -4.61
CA ILE A 124 15.37 11.38 -4.47
C ILE A 124 16.09 10.79 -3.26
N THR A 125 15.38 10.10 -2.37
CA THR A 125 15.97 9.45 -1.20
C THR A 125 16.70 8.14 -1.58
N ALA A 126 17.53 7.62 -0.68
CA ALA A 126 18.21 6.35 -0.90
C ALA A 126 17.22 5.19 -1.12
N GLN A 127 16.15 5.13 -0.33
CA GLN A 127 15.10 4.11 -0.46
C GLN A 127 14.35 4.21 -1.78
N GLN A 128 14.03 5.44 -2.22
CA GLN A 128 13.43 5.68 -3.53
C GLN A 128 14.37 5.30 -4.68
N THR A 129 15.68 5.48 -4.50
CA THR A 129 16.70 5.07 -5.49
C THR A 129 16.72 3.56 -5.65
N THR A 130 16.68 2.81 -4.55
CA THR A 130 16.61 1.34 -4.57
C THR A 130 15.36 0.85 -5.29
N LEU A 131 14.18 1.39 -4.95
CA LEU A 131 12.92 1.04 -5.61
C LEU A 131 12.96 1.38 -7.10
N LEU A 132 13.51 2.55 -7.46
CA LEU A 132 13.64 2.99 -8.84
C LEU A 132 14.53 2.04 -9.66
N HIS A 133 15.66 1.58 -9.11
CA HIS A 133 16.53 0.61 -9.77
C HIS A 133 15.84 -0.73 -9.97
N GLN A 134 15.17 -1.24 -8.94
CA GLN A 134 14.43 -2.49 -9.05
C GLN A 134 13.38 -2.44 -10.18
N LEU A 135 12.61 -1.36 -10.25
CA LEU A 135 11.56 -1.21 -11.29
C LEU A 135 12.14 -1.04 -12.70
N ILE A 136 13.34 -0.46 -12.83
CA ILE A 136 14.06 -0.38 -14.11
C ILE A 136 14.53 -1.77 -14.53
N ASP A 137 15.12 -2.54 -13.62
CA ASP A 137 15.64 -3.88 -13.90
C ASP A 137 14.53 -4.87 -14.26
N GLU A 138 13.34 -4.71 -13.66
CA GLU A 138 12.16 -5.52 -13.99
C GLU A 138 11.69 -5.31 -15.44
N GLY A 139 11.95 -4.15 -16.06
CA GLY A 139 11.69 -3.87 -17.48
C GLY A 139 10.21 -3.90 -17.93
N ARG A 140 9.27 -4.06 -16.99
CA ARG A 140 7.83 -4.24 -17.28
C ARG A 140 7.04 -2.94 -17.35
N LEU A 141 7.61 -1.83 -16.89
CA LEU A 141 6.92 -0.57 -16.71
C LEU A 141 7.55 0.52 -17.57
N THR A 142 6.72 1.43 -18.07
CA THR A 142 7.22 2.63 -18.75
C THR A 142 7.90 3.57 -17.75
N TYR A 143 8.87 4.37 -18.20
CA TYR A 143 9.53 5.37 -17.33
C TYR A 143 8.55 6.34 -16.68
N ARG A 144 7.45 6.66 -17.37
CA ARG A 144 6.37 7.49 -16.81
C ARG A 144 5.71 6.82 -15.60
N THR A 145 5.41 5.53 -15.71
CA THR A 145 4.80 4.74 -14.63
C THR A 145 5.76 4.57 -13.47
N ILE A 146 7.06 4.36 -13.74
CA ILE A 146 8.10 4.29 -12.70
C ILE A 146 8.24 5.64 -11.98
N ALA A 147 8.24 6.75 -12.72
CA ALA A 147 8.31 8.10 -12.17
C ALA A 147 7.14 8.39 -11.23
N GLU A 148 5.92 8.01 -11.64
CA GLU A 148 4.72 8.10 -10.81
C GLU A 148 4.82 7.21 -9.57
N ARG A 149 5.32 5.97 -9.67
CA ARG A 149 5.47 5.08 -8.51
C ARG A 149 6.50 5.57 -7.49
N VAL A 150 7.63 6.08 -7.96
CA VAL A 150 8.74 6.54 -7.10
C VAL A 150 8.50 7.96 -6.58
N GLY A 151 7.65 8.75 -7.24
CA GLY A 151 7.40 10.15 -6.88
C GLY A 151 8.51 11.09 -7.37
N CYS A 152 9.07 10.81 -8.56
CA CYS A 152 10.11 11.63 -9.18
C CYS A 152 9.75 12.02 -10.62
N SER A 153 10.61 12.78 -11.29
CA SER A 153 10.41 13.15 -12.69
C SER A 153 10.80 12.01 -13.65
N ASP A 154 10.15 11.94 -14.82
CA ASP A 154 10.53 11.00 -15.90
C ASP A 154 12.00 11.18 -16.32
N LYS A 155 12.49 12.42 -16.29
CA LYS A 155 13.91 12.75 -16.55
C LYS A 155 14.84 12.10 -15.53
N THR A 156 14.45 12.04 -14.27
CA THR A 156 15.20 11.37 -13.20
C THR A 156 15.29 9.87 -13.46
N VAL A 157 14.17 9.22 -13.80
CA VAL A 157 14.15 7.79 -14.14
C VAL A 157 15.07 7.48 -15.32
N ARG A 158 14.97 8.26 -16.42
CA ARG A 158 15.82 8.09 -17.60
C ARG A 158 17.31 8.22 -17.28
N ARG A 159 17.69 9.20 -16.47
CA ARG A 159 19.08 9.41 -16.04
C ARG A 159 19.62 8.20 -15.28
N HIS A 160 18.84 7.62 -14.39
CA HIS A 160 19.25 6.41 -13.65
C HIS A 160 19.26 5.16 -14.54
N ALA A 161 18.31 5.02 -15.47
CA ALA A 161 18.31 3.92 -16.43
C ALA A 161 19.56 3.94 -17.32
N LEU A 162 19.93 5.11 -17.84
CA LEU A 162 21.16 5.31 -18.62
C LEU A 162 22.42 5.03 -17.80
N ALA A 163 22.47 5.51 -16.54
CA ALA A 163 23.61 5.26 -15.66
C ALA A 163 23.78 3.76 -15.35
N ARG A 164 22.68 3.00 -15.23
CA ARG A 164 22.73 1.54 -15.03
C ARG A 164 23.16 0.78 -16.28
N GLN A 165 22.69 1.21 -17.46
CA GLN A 165 23.13 0.64 -18.73
C GLN A 165 24.62 0.90 -19.02
N ALA A 166 25.18 2.01 -18.52
CA ALA A 166 26.62 2.29 -18.65
C ALA A 166 27.49 1.56 -17.61
N ALA A 167 26.88 1.00 -16.57
CA ALA A 167 27.56 0.27 -15.49
C ALA A 167 27.42 -1.26 -15.62
N ALA A 168 26.66 -1.74 -16.60
CA ALA A 168 26.49 -3.15 -16.96
C ALA A 168 27.37 -3.49 -18.17
#